data_AF-A0A2E6BNB7-F1
#
_entry.id   AF-A0A2E6BNB7-F1
#
_cell.length_a   1.000
_cell.length_b   1.000
_cell.length_c   1.000
_cell.angle_alpha   90.00
_cell.angle_beta   90.00
_cell.angle_gamma   90.00
#
_symmetry.space_group_name_H-M   'P 1'
#
loop_
_entity.id
_entity.type
_entity.pdbx_description
1 polymer ?
#
loop_
_entity_poly.entity_id
_entity_poly.type
_entity_poly.pdbx_seq_one_letter_code
_entity_poly.pdbx_strand_id
1 'polypeptide(L)'
;MIEVEQIKLYSILSLIILLLIWKFWRDGNFKQGISAKLSEIIEKNNEINKELETLIIEIDENSKKVDYLSNYLKRLDQNAARLADNIQGEQAMSKAIDMARQGADHLEIIKETGLSNEEVEAILHSHKE
;
A
#
# COMPACT_ATOMS: atom_id res chain seq x y z
N MET A 1 -29.19 -70.69 49.47
CA MET A 1 -29.02 -70.44 48.02
C MET A 1 -29.45 -69.02 47.63
N ILE A 2 -30.58 -68.51 48.16
CA ILE A 2 -31.13 -67.17 47.89
C ILE A 2 -30.18 -66.01 48.27
N GLU A 3 -29.45 -66.10 49.40
CA GLU A 3 -28.51 -65.05 49.83
C GLU A 3 -27.32 -64.86 48.86
N VAL A 4 -26.85 -65.94 48.24
CA VAL A 4 -25.73 -65.89 47.27
C VAL A 4 -26.16 -65.22 45.97
N GLU A 5 -27.40 -65.39 45.54
CA GLU A 5 -27.95 -64.71 44.36
C GLU A 5 -28.16 -63.21 44.61
N GLN A 6 -28.62 -62.84 45.81
CA GLN A 6 -28.75 -61.43 46.20
C GLN A 6 -27.38 -60.74 46.24
N ILE A 7 -26.35 -61.38 46.80
CA ILE A 7 -24.97 -60.84 46.81
C ILE A 7 -24.45 -60.62 45.38
N LYS A 8 -24.69 -61.58 44.47
CA LYS A 8 -24.30 -61.43 43.05
C LYS A 8 -25.02 -60.26 42.39
N LEU A 9 -26.32 -60.09 42.64
CA LEU A 9 -27.11 -58.98 42.10
C LEU A 9 -26.58 -57.63 42.57
N TYR A 10 -26.30 -57.48 43.88
CA TYR A 10 -25.73 -56.24 44.43
C TYR A 10 -24.32 -55.95 43.89
N SER A 11 -23.50 -56.98 43.67
CA SER A 11 -22.17 -56.83 43.08
C SER A 11 -22.25 -56.31 41.63
N ILE A 12 -23.17 -56.86 40.82
CA ILE A 12 -23.40 -56.40 39.45
C ILE A 12 -23.92 -54.96 39.42
N LEU A 13 -24.88 -54.62 40.30
CA LEU A 13 -25.41 -53.25 40.41
C LEU A 13 -24.31 -52.26 40.83
N SER A 14 -23.46 -52.62 41.78
CA SER A 14 -22.33 -51.79 42.21
C SER A 14 -21.34 -51.56 41.06
N LEU A 15 -21.03 -52.59 40.26
CA LEU A 15 -20.18 -52.47 39.08
C LEU A 15 -20.77 -51.50 38.05
N ILE A 16 -22.08 -51.59 37.78
CA ILE A 16 -22.78 -50.69 36.85
C ILE A 16 -22.69 -49.24 37.31
N ILE A 17 -22.92 -48.98 38.60
CA ILE A 17 -22.82 -47.63 39.19
C ILE A 17 -21.38 -47.09 39.04
N LEU A 18 -20.38 -47.93 39.30
CA LEU A 18 -18.97 -47.54 39.17
C LEU A 18 -18.60 -47.17 37.72
N LEU A 19 -19.11 -47.92 36.74
CA LEU A 19 -18.93 -47.62 35.31
C LEU A 19 -19.62 -46.32 34.90
N LEU A 20 -20.80 -46.03 35.44
CA LEU A 20 -21.52 -44.78 35.17
C LEU A 20 -20.78 -43.56 35.73
N ILE A 21 -20.26 -43.66 36.96
CA ILE A 21 -19.44 -42.60 37.58
C ILE A 21 -18.17 -42.36 36.76
N TRP A 22 -17.49 -43.43 36.33
CA TRP A 22 -16.29 -43.32 35.51
C TRP A 22 -16.58 -42.68 34.14
N LYS A 23 -17.69 -43.07 33.49
CA LYS A 23 -18.15 -42.45 32.23
C LYS A 23 -18.43 -40.97 32.42
N PHE A 24 -19.14 -40.58 33.48
CA PHE A 24 -19.47 -39.18 33.75
C PHE A 24 -18.21 -38.35 34.00
N TRP A 25 -17.27 -38.87 34.79
CA TRP A 25 -16.00 -38.19 35.05
C TRP A 25 -15.16 -38.02 33.77
N ARG A 26 -15.08 -39.06 32.94
CA ARG A 26 -14.39 -39.01 31.65
C ARG A 26 -15.04 -38.01 30.67
N ASP A 27 -16.37 -37.99 30.60
CA ASP A 27 -17.11 -37.05 29.74
C ASP A 27 -16.92 -35.60 30.18
N GLY A 28 -16.93 -35.35 31.50
CA GLY A 28 -16.64 -34.04 32.06
C GLY A 28 -15.24 -33.53 31.71
N ASN A 29 -14.22 -34.39 31.84
CA ASN A 29 -12.84 -34.03 31.49
C ASN A 29 -12.68 -33.78 29.98
N PHE A 30 -13.35 -34.56 29.13
CA PHE A 30 -13.32 -34.36 27.69
C PHE A 30 -13.96 -33.03 27.27
N LYS A 31 -15.12 -32.70 27.85
CA LYS A 31 -15.81 -31.41 27.61
C LYS A 31 -14.96 -30.22 28.05
N GLN A 32 -14.29 -30.32 29.20
CA GLN A 32 -13.36 -29.28 29.66
C GLN A 32 -12.18 -29.09 28.69
N GLY A 33 -11.59 -30.18 28.20
CA GLY A 33 -10.50 -30.12 27.22
C GLY A 33 -10.92 -29.47 25.90
N ILE A 34 -12.13 -29.78 25.40
CA ILE A 34 -12.68 -29.12 24.21
C ILE A 34 -12.95 -27.64 24.47
N SER A 35 -13.57 -27.30 25.60
CA SER A 35 -13.87 -25.91 25.95
C SER A 35 -12.60 -25.06 26.05
N ALA A 36 -11.53 -25.60 26.64
CA ALA A 36 -10.25 -24.90 26.73
C ALA A 36 -9.65 -24.63 25.35
N LYS A 37 -9.62 -25.65 24.47
CA LYS A 37 -9.13 -25.49 23.09
C LYS A 37 -9.98 -24.51 22.29
N LEU A 38 -11.30 -24.53 22.47
CA LEU A 38 -12.20 -23.60 21.79
C LEU A 38 -11.96 -22.16 22.25
N SER A 39 -11.76 -21.95 23.57
CA SER A 39 -11.40 -20.64 24.12
C SER A 39 -10.09 -20.13 23.54
N GLU A 40 -9.06 -20.98 23.45
CA GLU A 40 -7.75 -20.62 22.88
C GLU A 40 -7.88 -20.25 21.39
N ILE A 41 -8.69 -20.98 20.62
CA ILE A 41 -8.96 -20.66 19.21
C ILE A 41 -9.68 -19.31 19.09
N ILE A 42 -10.66 -19.04 19.94
CA ILE A 42 -11.40 -17.76 19.94
C ILE A 42 -10.46 -16.60 20.28
N GLU A 43 -9.58 -16.78 21.27
CA GLU A 43 -8.60 -15.78 21.66
C GLU A 43 -7.62 -15.47 20.53
N LYS A 44 -7.02 -16.51 19.93
CA LYS A 44 -6.14 -16.36 18.76
C LYS A 44 -6.85 -15.70 17.58
N ASN A 45 -8.11 -16.05 17.33
CA ASN A 45 -8.89 -15.42 16.27
C ASN A 45 -9.15 -13.94 16.55
N ASN A 46 -9.40 -13.57 17.80
CA ASN A 46 -9.56 -12.17 18.19
C ASN A 46 -8.25 -11.38 18.06
N GLU A 47 -7.11 -11.99 18.40
CA GLU A 47 -5.78 -11.38 18.18
C GLU A 47 -5.54 -11.15 16.69
N ILE A 48 -5.75 -12.17 15.85
CA ILE A 48 -5.61 -12.06 14.39
C ILE A 48 -6.53 -10.96 13.83
N ASN A 49 -7.77 -10.87 14.30
CA ASN A 49 -8.68 -9.81 13.86
C ASN A 49 -8.17 -8.40 14.21
N LYS A 50 -7.59 -8.21 15.40
CA LYS A 50 -6.99 -6.93 15.79
C LYS A 50 -5.76 -6.58 14.94
N GLU A 51 -4.93 -7.58 14.65
CA GLU A 51 -3.78 -7.39 13.75
C GLU A 51 -4.25 -7.02 12.34
N LEU A 52 -5.29 -7.69 11.83
CA LEU A 52 -5.89 -7.36 10.53
C LEU A 52 -6.47 -5.94 10.49
N GLU A 53 -7.19 -5.51 11.53
CA GLU A 53 -7.68 -4.13 11.64
C GLU A 53 -6.53 -3.12 11.60
N THR A 54 -5.44 -3.41 12.31
CA THR A 54 -4.24 -2.56 12.33
C THR A 54 -3.60 -2.48 10.94
N LEU A 55 -3.43 -3.62 10.26
CA LEU A 55 -2.88 -3.69 8.90
C LEU A 55 -3.75 -2.94 7.89
N ILE A 56 -5.08 -2.98 8.02
CA ILE A 56 -5.98 -2.23 7.15
C ILE A 56 -5.74 -0.71 7.30
N ILE A 57 -5.56 -0.23 8.53
CA ILE A 57 -5.25 1.19 8.78
C ILE A 57 -3.90 1.56 8.16
N GLU A 58 -2.87 0.75 8.36
CA GLU A 58 -1.54 0.98 7.77
C GLU A 58 -1.57 1.00 6.24
N ILE A 59 -2.34 0.10 5.61
CA ILE A 59 -2.53 0.06 4.16
C ILE A 59 -3.20 1.34 3.65
N ASP A 60 -4.25 1.82 4.33
CA ASP A 60 -4.93 3.08 3.96
C ASP A 60 -3.98 4.29 4.06
N GLU A 61 -3.21 4.37 5.13
CA GLU A 61 -2.20 5.42 5.29
C GLU A 61 -1.13 5.36 4.18
N ASN A 62 -0.66 4.16 3.84
CA ASN A 62 0.31 3.99 2.76
C ASN A 62 -0.29 4.35 1.40
N SER A 63 -1.55 3.99 1.14
CA SER A 63 -2.24 4.37 -0.09
C SER A 63 -2.26 5.89 -0.25
N LYS A 64 -2.60 6.63 0.82
CA LYS A 64 -2.58 8.11 0.82
C LYS A 64 -1.18 8.67 0.55
N LYS A 65 -0.13 8.07 1.12
CA LYS A 65 1.26 8.47 0.85
C LYS A 65 1.65 8.23 -0.61
N VAL A 66 1.24 7.11 -1.20
CA VAL A 66 1.47 6.80 -2.61
C VAL A 66 0.77 7.80 -3.52
N ASP A 67 -0.49 8.14 -3.24
CA ASP A 67 -1.23 9.14 -4.00
C ASP A 67 -0.59 10.53 -3.91
N TYR A 68 -0.13 10.92 -2.72
CA TYR A 68 0.62 12.15 -2.54
C TYR A 68 1.91 12.18 -3.38
N LEU A 69 2.70 11.11 -3.33
CA LEU A 69 3.95 10.99 -4.08
C LEU A 69 3.71 11.01 -5.59
N SER A 70 2.67 10.31 -6.07
CA SER A 70 2.29 10.31 -7.48
C SER A 70 1.94 11.73 -7.97
N ASN A 71 1.14 12.46 -7.18
CA ASN A 71 0.80 13.84 -7.48
C ASN A 71 2.03 14.78 -7.42
N TYR A 72 2.95 14.54 -6.48
CA TYR A 72 4.21 15.28 -6.39
C TYR A 72 5.10 15.05 -7.62
N LEU A 73 5.26 13.79 -8.03
CA LEU A 73 6.02 13.42 -9.23
C LEU A 73 5.42 14.07 -10.48
N LYS A 74 4.10 14.04 -10.64
CA LYS A 74 3.43 14.71 -11.76
C LYS A 74 3.73 16.22 -11.81
N ARG A 75 3.78 16.90 -10.66
CA ARG A 75 4.17 18.32 -10.61
C ARG A 75 5.65 18.52 -10.93
N LEU A 76 6.51 17.60 -10.48
CA LEU A 76 7.93 17.63 -10.78
C LEU A 76 8.16 17.49 -12.29
N ASP A 77 7.48 16.55 -12.96
CA ASP A 77 7.57 16.37 -14.41
C ASP A 77 7.12 17.62 -15.17
N GLN A 78 6.02 18.26 -14.74
CA GLN A 78 5.55 19.52 -15.33
C GLN A 78 6.58 20.64 -15.14
N ASN A 79 7.20 20.73 -13.98
CA ASN A 79 8.24 21.73 -13.70
C ASN A 79 9.51 21.45 -14.51
N ALA A 80 9.90 20.18 -14.67
CA ALA A 80 11.04 19.79 -15.49
C ALA A 80 10.80 20.11 -16.97
N ALA A 81 9.60 19.85 -17.49
CA ALA A 81 9.22 20.22 -18.86
C ALA A 81 9.32 21.74 -19.06
N ARG A 82 8.73 22.54 -18.16
CA ARG A 82 8.83 24.02 -18.22
C ARG A 82 10.27 24.51 -18.14
N LEU A 83 11.10 23.87 -17.30
CA LEU A 83 12.50 24.23 -17.19
C LEU A 83 13.26 23.92 -18.48
N ALA A 84 12.98 22.78 -19.13
CA ALA A 84 13.56 22.43 -20.42
C ALA A 84 13.14 23.42 -21.51
N ASP A 85 11.86 23.79 -21.57
CA ASP A 85 11.34 24.79 -22.51
C ASP A 85 12.02 26.16 -22.30
N ASN A 86 12.19 26.59 -21.04
CA ASN A 86 12.88 27.84 -20.72
C ASN A 86 14.36 27.81 -21.15
N ILE A 87 15.08 26.71 -20.87
CA ILE A 87 16.49 26.56 -21.27
C ILE A 87 16.62 26.57 -22.79
N GLN A 88 15.73 25.87 -23.50
CA GLN A 88 15.74 25.84 -24.96
C GLN A 88 15.45 27.23 -25.54
N GLY A 89 14.47 27.96 -24.97
CA GLY A 89 14.16 29.34 -25.34
C GLY A 89 15.32 30.30 -25.11
N GLU A 90 15.98 30.23 -23.94
CA GLU A 90 17.16 31.05 -23.63
C GLU A 90 18.34 30.75 -24.58
N GLN A 91 18.59 29.48 -24.90
CA GLN A 91 19.62 29.09 -25.86
C GLN A 91 19.32 29.57 -27.27
N ALA A 92 18.07 29.43 -27.73
CA ALA A 92 17.63 29.92 -29.02
C ALA A 92 17.78 31.44 -29.13
N MET A 93 17.40 32.17 -28.08
CA MET A 93 17.53 33.63 -28.00
C MET A 93 18.99 34.08 -27.97
N SER A 94 19.85 33.44 -27.17
CA SER A 94 21.29 33.73 -27.15
C SER A 94 21.95 33.48 -28.51
N LYS A 95 21.61 32.36 -29.17
CA LYS A 95 22.12 32.02 -30.51
C LYS A 95 21.64 33.04 -31.56
N ALA A 96 20.39 33.50 -31.49
CA ALA A 96 19.85 34.51 -32.39
C ALA A 96 20.58 35.86 -32.25
N ILE A 97 20.88 36.27 -31.01
CA ILE A 97 21.65 37.49 -30.74
C ILE A 97 23.07 37.37 -31.32
N ASP A 98 23.74 36.25 -31.12
CA ASP A 98 25.10 36.03 -31.66
C ASP A 98 25.12 36.02 -33.19
N MET A 99 24.11 35.42 -33.83
CA MET A 99 23.97 35.44 -35.29
C MET A 99 23.65 36.84 -35.83
N ALA A 100 22.78 37.59 -35.15
CA ALA A 100 22.48 38.98 -35.50
C ALA A 100 23.74 39.87 -35.42
N ARG A 101 24.58 39.68 -34.39
CA ARG A 101 25.87 40.38 -34.26
C ARG A 101 26.85 40.06 -35.37
N GLN A 102 26.81 38.84 -35.90
CA GLN A 102 27.63 38.41 -37.02
C GLN A 102 27.08 38.88 -38.38
N GLY A 103 25.90 39.52 -38.40
CA GLY A 103 25.26 40.01 -39.61
C GLY A 103 24.53 38.94 -40.42
N ALA A 104 24.14 37.83 -39.79
CA ALA A 104 23.35 36.78 -40.43
C ALA A 104 21.99 37.33 -40.91
N ASP A 105 21.47 36.77 -42.00
CA ASP A 105 20.19 37.21 -42.57
C ASP A 105 19.01 36.79 -41.68
N HIS A 106 17.94 37.56 -41.73
CA HIS A 106 16.72 37.34 -40.95
C HIS A 106 16.15 35.92 -41.14
N LEU A 107 16.11 35.43 -42.38
CA LEU A 107 15.62 34.08 -42.69
C LEU A 107 16.54 32.98 -42.16
N GLU A 108 17.84 33.27 -42.07
CA GLU A 108 18.85 32.33 -41.57
C GLU A 108 18.74 32.16 -40.05
N ILE A 109 18.51 33.26 -39.32
CA ILE A 109 18.30 33.24 -37.86
C ILE A 109 17.04 32.45 -37.51
N ILE A 110 15.91 32.68 -38.20
CA ILE A 110 14.67 31.91 -37.98
C ILE A 110 14.91 30.42 -38.18
N LYS A 111 15.60 30.05 -39.27
CA LYS A 111 15.85 28.65 -39.60
C LYS A 111 16.71 27.94 -38.54
N GLU A 112 17.71 28.63 -38.00
CA GLU A 112 18.69 28.05 -37.06
C GLU A 112 18.27 28.09 -35.58
N THR A 113 17.32 28.97 -35.22
CA THR A 113 16.88 29.18 -33.83
C THR A 113 15.43 28.79 -33.58
N GLY A 114 14.61 28.71 -34.64
CA GLY A 114 13.19 28.38 -34.55
C GLY A 114 12.32 29.49 -33.95
N LEU A 115 12.88 30.68 -33.72
CA LEU A 115 12.16 31.84 -33.22
C LEU A 115 11.18 32.38 -34.27
N SER A 116 10.14 33.06 -33.81
CA SER A 116 9.17 33.71 -34.69
C SER A 116 9.78 34.89 -35.44
N ASN A 117 9.14 35.26 -36.56
CA ASN A 117 9.54 36.39 -37.38
C ASN A 117 9.57 37.70 -36.57
N GLU A 118 8.56 37.92 -35.74
CA GLU A 118 8.44 39.08 -34.85
C GLU A 118 9.57 39.15 -33.81
N GLU A 119 9.97 38.02 -33.23
CA GLU A 119 11.07 37.95 -32.26
C GLU A 119 12.43 38.22 -32.90
N VAL A 120 12.68 37.70 -34.10
CA VAL A 120 13.94 37.92 -34.82
C VAL A 120 14.05 39.37 -35.31
N GLU A 121 12.96 39.96 -35.79
CA GLU A 121 12.93 41.36 -36.22
C GLU A 121 13.23 42.31 -35.04
N ALA A 122 12.68 42.04 -33.86
CA ALA A 122 12.97 42.81 -32.64
C ALA A 122 14.46 42.74 -32.25
N ILE A 123 15.08 41.56 -32.32
CA ILE A 123 16.52 41.38 -32.04
C ILE A 123 17.36 42.18 -33.03
N LEU A 124 17.08 42.07 -34.33
CA LEU A 124 17.82 42.79 -35.38
C LEU A 124 17.67 44.31 -35.28
N HIS A 125 16.50 44.78 -34.87
CA HIS A 125 16.26 46.22 -34.67
C HIS A 125 17.01 46.75 -33.44
N SER A 126 17.02 45.98 -32.34
CA SER A 126 17.73 46.36 -31.10
C SER A 126 19.26 46.46 -31.23
N HIS A 127 19.84 45.82 -32.25
CA HIS A 127 21.29 45.76 -32.48
C HIS A 127 21.80 46.72 -33.56
N LYS A 128 20.92 47.51 -34.18
CA LYS A 128 21.25 48.50 -35.23
C LYS A 128 21.46 49.94 -34.71
N GLU A 129 21.30 50.17 -33.40
CA GLU A 129 21.74 51.39 -32.70
C GLU A 129 23.15 51.19 -32.09
#